data_AF-A0A960XHT5-F1
#
_entry.id   AF-A0A960XHT5-F1
#
_cell.length_a   1.000
_cell.length_b   1.000
_cell.length_c   1.000
_cell.angle_alpha   90.00
_cell.angle_beta   90.00
_cell.angle_gamma   90.00
#
_symmetry.space_group_name_H-M   'P 1'
#
loop_
_entity.id
_entity.type
_entity.pdbx_description
1 polymer ?
#
loop_
_entity_poly.entity_id
_entity_poly.type
_entity_poly.pdbx_seq_one_letter_code
_entity_poly.pdbx_strand_id
1 'polypeptide(L)' 'MKYIEGESREQKLLLPERLDDYVEADNPVRFIEAFVEKLNLAACGIHRSEANDRGRLTLFERIDCLNSQF' A
#
# COMPACT_ATOMS: atom_id res chain seq x y z
N MET A 1 8.54 28.84 19.13
CA MET A 1 7.25 28.17 18.89
C MET A 1 7.19 27.81 17.42
N LYS A 2 7.01 26.53 17.07
CA LYS A 2 6.91 26.05 15.68
C LYS A 2 5.43 25.98 15.33
N TYR A 3 4.90 27.01 14.69
CA TYR A 3 3.55 26.98 14.15
C TYR A 3 3.62 26.28 12.79
N ILE A 4 2.66 25.41 12.51
CA ILE A 4 2.46 24.88 11.16
C ILE A 4 1.69 25.97 10.42
N GLU A 5 2.33 26.63 9.46
CA GLU A 5 1.63 27.55 8.56
C GLU A 5 0.60 26.74 7.78
N GLY A 6 -0.67 27.17 7.85
CA GLY A 6 -1.77 26.54 7.14
C GLY A 6 -1.60 26.68 5.63
N GLU A 7 -2.08 25.68 4.90
CA GLU A 7 -1.99 25.64 3.45
C GLU A 7 -2.57 26.90 2.78
N SER A 8 -2.00 27.25 1.62
CA SER A 8 -2.38 28.43 0.84
C SER A 8 -3.87 28.44 0.49
N ARG A 9 -4.52 29.60 0.58
CA ARG A 9 -5.93 29.79 0.16
C ARG A 9 -6.17 29.48 -1.32
N GLU A 10 -5.11 29.39 -2.12
CA GLU A 10 -5.14 29.06 -3.54
C GLU A 10 -4.84 27.58 -3.82
N GLN A 11 -4.72 26.74 -2.79
CA GLN A 11 -4.50 25.30 -2.96
C GLN A 11 -5.66 24.68 -3.74
N LYS A 12 -5.40 24.30 -5.00
CA LYS A 12 -6.42 23.80 -5.94
C LYS A 12 -6.79 22.33 -5.72
N LEU A 13 -5.86 21.50 -5.23
CA LEU A 13 -6.09 20.09 -4.89
C LEU A 13 -5.52 19.80 -3.49
N LEU A 14 -6.40 19.38 -2.58
CA LEU A 14 -6.05 18.94 -1.23
C LEU A 14 -5.50 17.51 -1.19
N LEU A 15 -5.92 16.71 -2.16
CA LEU A 15 -5.54 15.32 -2.37
C LEU A 15 -5.34 15.11 -3.86
N PRO A 16 -4.40 14.23 -4.28
CA PRO A 16 -4.30 13.83 -5.68
C PRO A 16 -5.59 13.18 -6.17
N GLU A 17 -5.84 13.25 -7.49
CA GLU A 17 -6.94 12.55 -8.15
C GLU A 17 -6.80 11.03 -7.90
N ARG A 18 -7.93 10.32 -7.85
CA ARG A 18 -7.93 8.88 -7.54
C ARG A 18 -7.29 8.15 -8.70
N LEU A 19 -6.66 7.01 -8.41
CA LEU A 19 -6.14 6.13 -9.47
C LEU A 19 -7.25 5.74 -10.47
N ASP A 20 -8.48 5.61 -9.98
CA ASP A 20 -9.67 5.34 -10.79
C ASP A 20 -9.99 6.44 -11.81
N ASP A 21 -9.56 7.69 -11.55
CA ASP A 21 -9.77 8.82 -12.46
C ASP A 21 -8.76 8.79 -13.64
N TYR A 22 -7.63 8.07 -13.49
CA TYR A 22 -6.60 7.92 -14.51
C TYR A 22 -6.71 6.62 -15.33
N VAL A 23 -7.35 5.60 -14.77
CA VAL A 23 -7.42 4.26 -15.37
C VAL A 23 -8.88 3.94 -15.69
N GLU A 24 -9.25 4.02 -16.97
CA GLU A 24 -10.60 3.67 -17.42
C GLU A 24 -10.98 2.22 -17.05
N ALA A 25 -12.29 1.95 -16.97
CA ALA A 25 -12.81 0.64 -16.55
C ALA A 25 -12.40 -0.52 -17.47
N ASP A 26 -12.23 -0.25 -18.77
CA ASP A 26 -11.80 -1.24 -19.77
C ASP A 26 -10.28 -1.28 -19.97
N ASN A 27 -9.52 -0.57 -19.12
CA ASN A 27 -8.07 -0.54 -19.24
C ASN A 27 -7.50 -1.92 -18.86
N PRO A 28 -6.67 -2.54 -19.73
CA PRO A 28 -6.07 -3.85 -19.47
C PRO A 28 -5.23 -3.90 -18.18
N VAL A 29 -4.76 -2.77 -17.66
CA VAL A 29 -4.07 -2.71 -16.36
C VAL A 29 -4.96 -3.19 -15.21
N ARG A 30 -6.29 -2.99 -15.28
CA ARG A 30 -7.24 -3.50 -14.26
C ARG A 30 -7.32 -5.02 -14.24
N PHE A 31 -7.00 -5.69 -15.34
CA PHE A 31 -6.92 -7.16 -15.36
C PHE A 31 -5.80 -7.67 -14.45
N ILE A 32 -4.70 -6.92 -14.31
CA ILE A 32 -3.57 -7.29 -13.44
C ILE A 32 -4.03 -7.31 -11.98
N GLU A 33 -4.86 -6.35 -11.56
CA GLU A 33 -5.45 -6.31 -10.22
C GLU A 33 -6.29 -7.56 -9.95
N ALA A 34 -7.24 -7.89 -10.85
CA ALA A 34 -8.09 -9.07 -10.74
C ALA A 34 -7.29 -10.40 -10.81
N PHE A 35 -6.14 -10.41 -11.49
CA PHE A 35 -5.23 -11.55 -11.52
C PHE A 35 -4.49 -11.73 -10.19
N VAL A 36 -3.96 -10.64 -9.64
CA VAL A 36 -3.20 -10.65 -8.36
C VAL A 36 -4.11 -11.04 -7.19
N GLU A 37 -5.37 -10.60 -7.17
CA GLU A 37 -6.35 -11.01 -6.15
C GLU A 37 -6.58 -12.52 -6.09
N LYS A 38 -6.46 -13.20 -7.23
CA LYS A 38 -6.67 -14.66 -7.32
C LYS A 38 -5.39 -15.46 -7.10
N LEU A 39 -4.23 -14.79 -7.03
CA LEU A 39 -2.94 -15.44 -6.89
C LEU A 39 -2.61 -15.69 -5.43
N ASN A 40 -2.24 -16.94 -5.08
CA ASN A 40 -1.72 -17.25 -3.76
C ASN A 40 -0.26 -16.77 -3.64
N LEU A 41 -0.08 -15.54 -3.18
CA LEU A 41 1.23 -14.91 -3.03
C LEU A 41 2.13 -15.65 -2.03
N ALA A 42 1.57 -16.28 -0.99
CA ALA A 42 2.33 -17.08 -0.04
C ALA A 42 2.92 -18.35 -0.71
N ALA A 43 2.14 -19.03 -1.55
CA ALA A 43 2.61 -20.18 -2.33
C ALA A 43 3.66 -19.79 -3.37
N CYS A 44 3.66 -18.54 -3.84
CA CYS A 44 4.70 -17.98 -4.70
C CYS A 44 5.99 -17.61 -3.96
N GLY A 45 6.08 -17.84 -2.63
CA GLY A 45 7.24 -17.49 -1.82
C GLY A 45 7.30 -16.01 -1.42
N ILE A 46 6.20 -15.27 -1.57
CA ILE A 46 6.11 -13.87 -1.14
C ILE A 46 5.72 -13.84 0.34
N HIS A 47 6.74 -13.83 1.19
CA HIS A 47 6.59 -13.88 2.65
C HIS A 47 5.89 -12.64 3.27
N ARG A 48 5.85 -11.51 2.56
CA ARG A 48 5.24 -10.25 3.02
C ARG A 48 4.08 -9.83 2.13
N SER A 49 3.14 -10.75 1.93
CA SER A 49 1.96 -10.53 1.08
C SER A 49 0.75 -10.00 1.86
N GLU A 50 0.74 -10.12 3.18
CA GLU A 50 -0.36 -9.68 4.04
C GLU A 50 -0.04 -8.34 4.74
N ALA A 51 -1.05 -7.46 4.80
CA ALA A 51 -0.96 -6.21 5.53
C ALA A 51 -1.23 -6.44 7.02
N ASN A 52 -0.42 -5.83 7.89
CA ASN A 52 -0.72 -5.78 9.33
C ASN A 52 -1.86 -4.76 9.58
N ASP A 53 -2.56 -4.87 10.71
CA ASP A 53 -3.67 -4.02 11.17
C ASP A 53 -3.40 -2.50 11.08
N ARG A 54 -2.13 -2.08 11.05
CA ARG A 54 -1.74 -0.66 10.90
C ARG A 54 -1.34 -0.25 9.48
N GLY A 55 -1.67 -1.06 8.47
CA GLY A 55 -1.46 -0.80 7.04
C GLY A 55 0.00 -0.79 6.57
N ARG A 56 0.98 -0.78 7.49
CA ARG A 56 2.41 -0.85 7.15
C ARG A 56 2.82 -2.32 6.99
N LEU A 57 3.36 -2.66 5.82
CA LEU A 57 4.05 -3.94 5.57
C LEU A 57 5.03 -4.23 6.71
N THR A 58 5.12 -5.49 7.14
CA THR A 58 5.93 -5.93 8.30
C THR A 58 7.42 -5.65 8.10
N LEU A 59 7.84 -4.43 8.42
CA LEU A 59 9.25 -4.03 8.56
C LEU A 59 9.76 -4.23 10.00
N PHE A 60 8.96 -4.86 10.88
CA PHE A 60 9.27 -5.06 12.29
C PHE A 60 9.47 -6.53 12.72
N GLU A 61 9.57 -7.50 11.80
CA GLU A 61 9.83 -8.91 12.14
C GLU A 61 11.31 -9.28 12.24
N ARG A 62 12.23 -8.29 12.23
CA ARG A 62 13.65 -8.58 12.49
C ARG A 62 13.91 -9.01 13.93
N ILE A 63 12.92 -8.92 14.83
CA ILE A 63 13.00 -9.39 16.22
C ILE A 63 12.36 -10.78 16.38
N ASP A 64 11.29 -11.10 15.64
CA ASP A 64 10.53 -12.34 15.89
C ASP A 64 11.14 -13.58 15.21
N CYS A 65 11.75 -13.45 14.01
CA CYS A 65 12.48 -14.56 13.39
C CYS A 65 13.75 -14.97 14.17
N LEU A 66 14.34 -14.05 14.95
CA LEU A 66 15.50 -14.36 15.80
C LEU A 66 15.11 -15.11 17.08
N ASN A 67 13.85 -15.06 17.51
CA ASN A 67 13.35 -15.75 18.70
C ASN A 67 12.82 -17.16 18.41
N SER A 68 12.79 -17.59 17.15
CA SER A 68 12.44 -18.97 16.77
C SER A 68 13.66 -19.83 16.41
N GLN A 69 14.88 -19.30 16.59
CA GLN A 69 16.14 -20.04 16.46
C GLN A 69 16.88 -20.23 17.80
N PHE A 70 16.21 -19.92 18.92
CA PHE A 70 16.61 -20.33 20.28
C PHE A 70 15.48 -21.10 20.95
#